data_AF-A0A8K0SDM3-F1
#
_entry.id   AF-A0A8K0SDM3-F1
#
_cell.length_a   1.000
_cell.length_b   1.000
_cell.length_c   1.000
_cell.angle_alpha   90.00
_cell.angle_beta   90.00
_cell.angle_gamma   90.00
#
_symmetry.space_group_name_H-M   'P 1'
#
loop_
_entity.id
_entity.type
_entity.pdbx_description
1 polymer ?
#
loop_
_entity_poly.entity_id
_entity_poly.type
_entity_poly.pdbx_seq_one_letter_code
_entity_poly.pdbx_strand_id
1 'polypeptide(L)' 'PTYIGYIGSVEDANLLLDACIQGSLRQLSRRLRADEQEDLIKSGSTFVYNEALSNIKRWTDGRSWSPRYNLDGFLIYHEL' A
#
# COMPACT_ATOMS: atom_id res chain seq x y z
N PRO A 1 -5.04 -6.37 4.77
CA PRO A 1 -4.63 -4.97 4.50
C PRO A 1 -4.24 -4.31 5.82
N THR A 2 -3.39 -3.28 5.79
CA THR A 2 -3.05 -2.48 6.99
C THR A 2 -4.22 -1.60 7.41
N TYR A 3 -4.94 -1.07 6.42
CA TYR A 3 -6.12 -0.22 6.60
C TYR A 3 -7.08 -0.38 5.42
N ILE A 4 -8.35 -0.09 5.65
CA ILE A 4 -9.40 -0.09 4.62
C ILE A 4 -10.04 1.30 4.60
N GLY A 5 -9.83 2.05 3.52
CA GLY A 5 -10.34 3.40 3.34
C GLY A 5 -9.64 4.12 2.18
N TYR A 6 -9.83 5.43 2.09
CA TYR A 6 -9.25 6.27 1.05
C TYR A 6 -8.16 7.18 1.65
N ILE A 7 -7.01 7.26 0.97
CA ILE A 7 -5.92 8.18 1.31
C ILE A 7 -6.04 9.36 0.34
N GLY A 8 -6.61 10.47 0.82
CA GLY A 8 -6.89 11.64 -0.01
C GLY A 8 -5.81 12.71 0.04
N SER A 9 -4.93 12.65 1.05
CA SER A 9 -3.91 13.67 1.30
C SER A 9 -2.62 13.04 1.86
N VAL A 10 -1.53 13.80 1.81
CA VAL A 10 -0.26 13.42 2.44
C VAL A 10 -0.43 13.32 3.96
N GLU A 11 -1.30 14.15 4.56
CA GLU A 11 -1.66 14.11 5.97
C GLU A 11 -2.31 12.77 6.36
N ASP A 12 -3.24 12.25 5.55
CA ASP A 12 -3.85 10.93 5.76
C ASP A 12 -2.79 9.82 5.75
N ALA A 13 -1.85 9.90 4.81
CA ALA A 13 -0.75 8.95 4.71
C ALA A 13 0.18 9.02 5.94
N ASN A 14 0.49 10.23 6.42
CA ASN A 14 1.33 10.43 7.61
C ASN A 14 0.68 9.85 8.87
N LEU A 15 -0.61 10.10 9.09
CA LEU A 15 -1.35 9.52 10.23
C LEU A 15 -1.29 7.99 10.23
N LEU A 16 -1.42 7.40 9.05
CA LEU A 16 -1.38 5.96 8.86
C LEU A 16 0.03 5.38 9.11
N LEU A 17 1.08 6.09 8.66
CA LEU A 17 2.46 5.74 8.94
C LEU A 17 2.77 5.84 10.44
N ASP A 18 2.36 6.91 11.11
CA ASP A 18 2.56 7.10 12.55
C ASP A 18 1.88 6.01 13.36
N ALA A 19 0.63 5.66 13.02
CA ALA A 19 -0.09 4.56 13.65
C ALA A 19 0.61 3.20 13.47
N CYS A 20 1.28 2.99 12.33
CA CYS A 20 2.11 1.81 12.13
C CYS A 20 3.40 1.84 12.95
N ILE A 21 4.08 2.98 13.05
CA ILE A 21 5.31 3.15 13.86
C ILE A 21 5.01 2.94 15.34
N GLN A 22 3.87 3.43 15.82
CA GLN A 22 3.39 3.24 17.20
C GLN A 22 2.88 1.82 17.47
N GLY A 23 2.76 0.98 16.44
CA GLY A 23 2.29 -0.40 16.55
C GLY A 23 0.77 -0.56 16.67
N SER A 24 -0.01 0.52 16.54
CA SER A 24 -1.48 0.46 16.54
C SER A 24 -2.03 -0.20 15.28
N LEU A 25 -1.35 -0.03 14.14
CA LEU A 25 -1.68 -0.71 12.88
C LEU A 25 -0.56 -1.65 12.46
N ARG A 26 -0.93 -2.86 12.02
CA ARG A 26 0.04 -3.86 11.57
C ARG A 26 0.57 -3.54 10.17
N GLN A 27 1.88 -3.42 10.07
CA GLN A 27 2.59 -3.38 8.79
C GLN A 27 2.61 -4.78 8.15
N LEU A 28 2.62 -4.80 6.83
CA LEU A 28 2.85 -5.99 6.05
C LEU A 28 4.31 -6.43 6.20
N SER A 29 4.53 -7.66 6.65
CA SER A 29 5.86 -8.23 6.94
C SER A 29 6.46 -9.07 5.82
N ARG A 30 5.70 -9.32 4.73
CA ARG A 30 6.15 -10.08 3.55
C ARG A 30 5.28 -9.78 2.35
N ARG A 31 5.72 -10.18 1.15
CA ARG A 31 4.88 -10.12 -0.05
C ARG A 31 3.61 -10.96 0.13
N LEU A 32 2.51 -10.48 -0.44
CA LEU A 32 1.28 -11.25 -0.59
C LEU A 32 1.50 -12.40 -1.58
N ARG A 33 0.91 -13.55 -1.28
CA ARG A 33 0.80 -14.68 -2.21
C ARG A 33 -0.29 -14.42 -3.25
N ALA A 34 -0.32 -15.21 -4.33
CA ALA A 34 -1.26 -14.99 -5.42
C ALA A 34 -2.73 -15.08 -4.97
N ASP A 35 -3.05 -16.04 -4.11
CA ASP A 35 -4.37 -16.20 -3.47
C ASP A 35 -4.73 -14.98 -2.60
N GLU A 36 -3.79 -14.52 -1.76
CA GLU A 36 -4.00 -13.31 -0.96
C GLU A 36 -4.16 -12.06 -1.83
N GLN A 37 -3.51 -12.00 -2.99
CA GLN A 37 -3.64 -10.86 -3.90
C GLN A 37 -5.04 -10.77 -4.50
N GLU A 38 -5.63 -11.89 -4.92
CA GLU A 38 -7.00 -11.92 -5.46
C GLU A 38 -8.02 -11.37 -4.46
N ASP A 39 -7.88 -11.72 -3.18
CA ASP A 39 -8.83 -11.32 -2.14
C ASP A 39 -8.59 -9.90 -1.58
N LEU A 40 -7.33 -9.46 -1.55
CA LEU A 40 -6.93 -8.26 -0.83
C LEU A 40 -6.64 -7.07 -1.74
N ILE A 41 -6.32 -7.25 -3.03
CA ILE A 41 -6.07 -6.16 -3.98
C ILE A 41 -7.40 -5.70 -4.57
N LYS A 42 -8.06 -4.80 -3.84
CA LYS A 42 -9.36 -4.23 -4.19
C LYS A 42 -9.48 -2.80 -3.68
N SER A 43 -10.49 -2.09 -4.17
CA SER A 43 -10.77 -0.72 -3.76
C SER A 43 -10.80 -0.56 -2.24
N GLY A 44 -10.11 0.46 -1.75
CA GLY A 44 -9.96 0.78 -0.33
C GLY A 44 -8.84 0.05 0.41
N SER A 45 -8.25 -1.01 -0.14
CA SER A 45 -7.14 -1.71 0.52
C SER A 45 -5.86 -0.88 0.54
N THR A 46 -5.35 -0.61 1.74
CA THR A 46 -4.06 0.08 1.95
C THR A 46 -3.06 -0.86 2.62
N PHE A 47 -1.81 -0.86 2.14
CA PHE A 47 -0.72 -1.68 2.67
C PHE A 47 0.49 -0.80 3.01
N VAL A 48 0.98 -0.93 4.23
CA VAL A 48 2.22 -0.29 4.69
C VAL A 48 3.24 -1.37 4.95
N TYR A 49 4.46 -1.21 4.47
CA TYR A 49 5.55 -2.12 4.76
C TYR A 49 6.83 -1.34 5.03
N ASN A 50 7.65 -1.88 5.93
CA ASN A 50 9.02 -1.44 6.09
C ASN A 50 9.91 -2.24 5.12
N GLU A 51 10.66 -1.57 4.25
CA GLU A 51 11.51 -2.22 3.24
C GLU A 51 12.51 -3.22 3.86
N ALA A 52 13.18 -2.84 4.96
CA ALA A 52 14.21 -3.66 5.59
C ALA A 52 13.62 -4.90 6.28
N LEU A 53 12.46 -4.76 6.93
CA LEU A 53 11.82 -5.87 7.66
C LEU A 53 11.06 -6.83 6.74
N SER A 54 10.43 -6.30 5.69
CA SER A 54 9.60 -7.09 4.78
C SER A 54 10.35 -7.64 3.57
N ASN A 55 11.54 -7.08 3.29
CA ASN A 55 12.31 -7.31 2.06
C ASN A 55 11.53 -6.96 0.77
N ILE A 56 10.52 -6.09 0.87
CA ILE A 56 9.77 -5.56 -0.27
C ILE A 56 10.41 -4.23 -0.66
N LYS A 57 11.18 -4.22 -1.75
CA LYS A 57 11.76 -2.98 -2.33
C LYS A 57 10.86 -2.29 -3.33
N ARG A 58 9.98 -3.08 -3.95
CA ARG A 58 8.99 -2.63 -4.93
C ARG A 58 7.74 -3.47 -4.75
N TRP A 59 6.60 -2.81 -4.69
CA TRP A 59 5.29 -3.46 -4.66
C TRP A 59 5.01 -4.17 -5.99
N THR A 60 4.37 -5.34 -5.91
CA THR A 60 3.93 -6.14 -7.06
C THR A 60 2.65 -6.85 -6.65
N ASP A 61 1.59 -6.68 -7.43
CA ASP A 61 0.25 -7.23 -7.17
C ASP A 61 -0.32 -8.03 -8.35
N GLY A 62 0.51 -8.33 -9.35
CA GLY A 62 0.12 -9.11 -10.53
C GLY A 62 -0.81 -8.37 -11.50
N ARG A 63 -1.11 -7.09 -11.27
CA ARG A 63 -1.94 -6.27 -12.18
C ARG A 63 -1.10 -5.54 -13.23
N SER A 64 -1.74 -5.25 -14.36
CA SER A 64 -1.18 -4.38 -15.40
C SER A 64 -1.51 -2.93 -15.06
N TRP A 65 -0.50 -2.08 -14.98
CA TRP A 65 -0.64 -0.68 -14.58
C TRP A 65 -0.16 0.27 -15.68
N SER A 66 -0.84 1.40 -15.82
CA SER A 66 -0.43 2.52 -16.66
C SER A 66 0.94 3.09 -16.23
N PRO A 67 1.60 3.91 -17.05
CA PRO A 67 2.70 4.75 -16.58
C PRO A 67 2.30 5.62 -15.39
N ARG A 68 3.26 5.92 -14.52
CA ARG A 68 3.04 6.77 -13.34
C ARG A 68 2.80 8.22 -13.73
N TYR A 69 1.98 8.92 -12.97
CA TYR A 69 1.99 10.38 -12.91
C TYR A 69 2.05 10.86 -11.45
N ASN A 70 2.53 12.09 -11.26
CA ASN A 70 2.61 12.70 -9.94
C ASN A 70 1.32 13.46 -9.68
N LEU A 71 0.73 13.27 -8.50
CA LEU A 71 -0.40 14.04 -8.02
C LEU A 71 -0.23 14.25 -6.52
N ASP A 72 -0.10 15.51 -6.09
CA ASP A 72 -0.12 15.92 -4.68
C ASP A 72 0.77 15.07 -3.74
N GLY A 73 2.00 14.78 -4.17
CA GLY A 73 2.96 13.98 -3.40
C GLY A 73 2.81 12.45 -3.55
N PHE A 74 1.89 11.99 -4.37
CA PHE A 74 1.67 10.58 -4.69
C PHE A 74 2.09 10.23 -6.12
N LEU A 75 2.46 8.96 -6.31
CA LEU A 75 2.56 8.33 -7.62
C LEU A 75 1.27 7.57 -7.89
N ILE A 76 0.55 7.98 -8.94
CA ILE A 76 -0.74 7.38 -9.30
C ILE A 76 -0.59 6.53 -10.56
N TYR A 77 -1.32 5.42 -10.57
CA TYR A 77 -1.38 4.40 -11.62
C TYR A 77 -2.84 4.03 -11.86
N HIS A 78 -3.22 3.73 -13.10
CA HIS A 78 -4.52 3.18 -13.47
C HIS A 78 -4.38 1.75 -13.97
N GLU A 79 -5.28 0.85 -13.58
CA GLU A 79 -5.29 -0.53 -14.08
C GLU A 79 -5.63 -0.53 -15.58
N LEU A 80 -4.95 -1.40 -16.34
CA LEU A 80 -5.09 -1.56 -17.80
C LEU A 80 -5.96 -2.74 -18.20
#